data_AF-A0A940AAX5-F1
#
_entry.id   AF-A0A940AAX5-F1
#
_cell.length_a   1.000
_cell.length_b   1.000
_cell.length_c   1.000
_cell.angle_alpha   90.00
_cell.angle_beta   90.00
_cell.angle_gamma   90.00
#
_symmetry.space_group_name_H-M   'P 1'
#
loop_
_entity.id
_entity.type
_entity.pdbx_description
1 polymer ?
#
loop_
_entity_poly.entity_id
_entity_poly.type
_entity_poly.pdbx_seq_one_letter_code
_entity_poly.pdbx_strand_id
1 'polypeptide(L)'
;MTKSQAKQAVKFLHKQKYVLLYCSCCSDGNDYKTYVKLKSVSYRYTGHQEYYEVLVKGVDSNGNKVSEHIDLAYTYFQANEYADCVGLALEFYCLPCEEQVEWECPEF
;
A
#
# COMPACT_ATOMS: atom_id res chain seq x y z
N MET A 1 10.48 8.81 0.43
CA MET A 1 9.45 9.87 0.47
C MET A 1 9.76 10.92 1.53
N THR A 2 9.28 12.16 1.38
CA THR A 2 9.44 13.22 2.41
C THR A 2 8.52 12.97 3.61
N LYS A 3 8.77 13.65 4.73
CA LYS A 3 7.89 13.61 5.91
C LYS A 3 6.45 14.02 5.60
N SER A 4 6.27 15.04 4.75
CA SER A 4 4.93 15.53 4.38
C SER A 4 4.16 14.47 3.59
N GLN A 5 4.82 13.86 2.60
CA GLN A 5 4.23 12.76 1.82
C GLN A 5 3.87 11.57 2.71
N ALA A 6 4.77 11.17 3.62
CA ALA A 6 4.50 10.07 4.54
C ALA A 6 3.29 10.36 5.44
N LYS A 7 3.17 11.58 5.98
CA LYS A 7 2.01 12.00 6.78
C LYS A 7 0.70 11.95 5.99
N GLN A 8 0.72 12.43 4.74
CA GLN A 8 -0.45 12.42 3.86
C GLN A 8 -0.88 10.99 3.54
N ALA A 9 0.07 10.11 3.19
CA ALA A 9 -0.19 8.70 2.96
C ALA A 9 -0.79 8.01 4.19
N VAL A 10 -0.24 8.21 5.38
CA VAL A 10 -0.83 7.64 6.61
C VAL A 10 -2.25 8.14 6.84
N LYS A 11 -2.51 9.44 6.68
CA LYS A 11 -3.85 10.03 6.86
C LYS A 11 -4.85 9.46 5.85
N PHE A 12 -4.42 9.21 4.61
CA PHE A 12 -5.25 8.60 3.59
C PHE A 12 -5.54 7.13 3.91
N LEU A 13 -4.50 6.35 4.19
CA LEU A 13 -4.60 4.91 4.47
C LEU A 13 -5.37 4.59 5.75
N HIS A 14 -5.38 5.48 6.75
CA HIS A 14 -6.25 5.34 7.94
C HIS A 14 -7.74 5.32 7.63
N LYS A 15 -8.16 5.88 6.50
CA LYS A 15 -9.56 5.84 6.06
C LYS A 15 -9.91 4.55 5.32
N GLN A 16 -8.90 3.78 4.93
CA GLN A 16 -9.07 2.55 4.17
C GLN A 16 -9.21 1.38 5.13
N LYS A 17 -10.17 0.50 4.83
CA LYS A 17 -10.35 -0.76 5.59
C LYS A 17 -9.38 -1.83 5.11
N TYR A 18 -9.07 -1.83 3.81
CA TYR A 18 -8.22 -2.80 3.16
C TYR A 18 -7.21 -2.09 2.25
N VAL A 19 -6.08 -2.74 2.03
CA VAL A 19 -5.13 -2.41 0.96
C VAL A 19 -4.70 -3.67 0.25
N LEU A 20 -4.25 -3.51 -0.99
CA LEU A 20 -3.61 -4.55 -1.76
C LEU A 20 -2.13 -4.18 -1.92
N LEU A 21 -1.24 -5.08 -1.49
CA LEU A 21 0.18 -4.99 -1.77
C LEU A 21 0.47 -5.88 -2.98
N TYR A 22 0.91 -5.25 -4.07
CA TYR A 22 1.14 -5.94 -5.34
C TYR A 22 2.17 -5.20 -6.18
N CYS A 23 3.24 -5.90 -6.56
CA CYS A 23 4.22 -5.39 -7.51
C CYS A 23 3.84 -5.83 -8.92
N SER A 24 3.12 -4.99 -9.66
CA SER A 24 2.73 -5.23 -11.06
C SER A 24 3.91 -5.27 -12.05
N CYS A 25 5.12 -4.91 -11.61
CA CYS A 25 6.33 -4.92 -12.43
C CYS A 25 7.20 -6.17 -12.26
N CYS A 26 6.96 -6.96 -11.21
CA CYS A 26 7.93 -7.94 -10.77
C CYS A 26 7.84 -9.22 -11.61
N SER A 27 8.78 -9.41 -12.54
CA SER A 27 8.86 -10.54 -13.48
C SER A 27 9.19 -11.90 -12.85
N ASP A 28 9.49 -11.92 -11.55
CA ASP A 28 10.10 -13.08 -10.87
C ASP A 28 9.04 -14.06 -10.33
N GLY A 29 7.82 -14.05 -10.90
CA GLY A 29 6.73 -14.93 -10.49
C GLY A 29 6.09 -14.59 -9.15
N ASN A 30 6.32 -13.36 -8.65
CA ASN A 30 5.76 -12.87 -7.40
C ASN A 30 4.44 -12.10 -7.66
N ASP A 31 3.55 -12.71 -8.45
CA ASP A 31 2.20 -12.20 -8.77
C ASP A 31 1.24 -12.25 -7.56
N TYR A 32 1.77 -12.47 -6.36
CA TYR A 32 0.98 -12.66 -5.16
C TYR A 32 0.39 -11.33 -4.66
N LYS A 33 -0.82 -11.05 -5.13
CA LYS A 33 -1.70 -10.03 -4.56
C LYS A 33 -1.92 -10.31 -3.07
N THR A 34 -1.33 -9.50 -2.22
CA THR A 34 -1.50 -9.62 -0.76
C THR A 34 -2.51 -8.59 -0.28
N TYR A 35 -3.74 -9.05 -0.06
CA TYR A 35 -4.77 -8.21 0.51
C TYR A 35 -4.64 -8.15 2.03
N VAL A 36 -4.63 -6.94 2.58
CA VAL A 36 -4.41 -6.70 4.01
C VAL A 36 -5.58 -5.93 4.58
N LYS A 37 -6.26 -6.51 5.57
CA LYS A 37 -7.20 -5.80 6.42
C LYS A 37 -6.43 -4.95 7.42
N LEU A 38 -6.47 -3.64 7.24
CA LEU A 38 -5.67 -2.69 8.01
C LEU A 38 -6.11 -2.65 9.48
N LYS A 39 -5.14 -2.71 10.38
CA LYS A 39 -5.31 -2.48 11.83
C LYS A 39 -4.64 -1.19 12.28
N SER A 40 -3.47 -0.89 11.73
CA SER A 40 -2.77 0.37 12.03
C SER A 40 -1.87 0.75 10.86
N VAL A 41 -1.74 2.06 10.62
CA VAL A 41 -0.77 2.62 9.69
C VAL A 41 0.05 3.67 10.42
N SER A 42 1.34 3.71 10.17
CA SER A 42 2.26 4.65 10.79
C SER A 42 3.36 5.05 9.82
N TYR A 43 4.12 6.09 10.14
CA TYR A 43 5.33 6.43 9.40
C TYR A 43 6.48 6.61 10.37
N ARG A 44 7.72 6.34 9.92
CA ARG A 44 8.92 6.61 10.71
C ARG A 44 10.03 7.19 9.85
N TYR A 45 10.94 7.90 10.50
CA TYR A 45 12.18 8.34 9.89
C TYR A 45 13.08 7.13 9.67
N THR A 46 13.69 7.00 8.49
CA THR A 46 14.51 5.82 8.12
C THR A 46 15.88 5.84 8.79
N GLY A 47 16.29 6.95 9.40
CA GLY A 47 17.65 7.14 9.89
C GLY A 47 18.63 7.63 8.81
N HIS A 48 18.16 7.78 7.56
CA HIS A 48 18.97 8.24 6.43
C HIS A 48 18.41 9.52 5.81
N GLN A 49 19.25 10.56 5.76
CA GLN A 49 18.94 11.89 5.19
C GLN A 49 17.62 12.48 5.72
N GLU A 50 16.65 12.78 4.85
CA GLU A 50 15.32 13.26 5.23
C GLU A 50 14.21 12.30 4.76
N TYR A 51 14.55 11.02 4.62
CA TYR A 51 13.62 10.01 4.14
C TYR A 51 12.78 9.41 5.25
N TYR A 52 11.51 9.20 4.90
CA TYR A 52 10.52 8.54 5.74
C TYR A 52 9.97 7.34 5.00
N GLU A 53 9.41 6.41 5.76
CA GLU A 53 8.72 5.22 5.24
C GLU A 53 7.38 5.05 5.94
N VAL A 54 6.44 4.40 5.26
CA VAL A 54 5.11 4.07 5.79
C VAL A 54 5.08 2.59 6.13
N LEU A 55 4.56 2.27 7.32
CA LEU A 55 4.40 0.92 7.85
C LEU A 55 2.91 0.63 8.00
N VAL A 56 2.44 -0.42 7.34
CA VAL A 56 1.09 -0.96 7.51
C VAL A 56 1.14 -2.19 8.40
N LYS A 57 0.16 -2.33 9.30
CA LYS A 57 -0.05 -3.56 10.06
C LYS A 57 -1.49 -3.99 9.94
N GLY A 58 -1.69 -5.29 9.84
CA GLY A 58 -3.01 -5.86 9.58
C GLY A 58 -3.02 -7.37 9.66
N VAL A 59 -3.97 -7.95 8.95
CA VAL A 59 -4.12 -9.39 8.77
C VAL A 59 -4.37 -9.65 7.29
N ASP A 60 -3.70 -10.66 6.71
CA ASP A 60 -3.97 -11.09 5.33
C ASP A 60 -5.22 -11.98 5.25
N SER A 61 -5.59 -12.40 4.03
CA SER A 61 -6.73 -13.31 3.80
C SER A 61 -6.52 -14.72 4.41
N ASN A 62 -5.29 -15.11 4.73
CA ASN A 62 -4.97 -16.38 5.37
C ASN A 62 -4.99 -16.29 6.90
N GLY A 63 -5.32 -15.13 7.47
CA GLY A 63 -5.31 -14.89 8.92
C GLY A 63 -3.93 -14.59 9.51
N ASN A 64 -2.88 -14.48 8.69
CA ASN A 64 -1.53 -14.15 9.15
C ASN A 64 -1.41 -12.67 9.48
N LYS A 65 -0.62 -12.35 10.50
CA LYS A 65 -0.32 -10.94 10.84
C LYS A 65 0.64 -10.37 9.79
N VAL A 66 0.26 -9.23 9.23
CA VAL A 66 1.10 -8.46 8.30
C VAL A 66 1.67 -7.24 9.02
N SER A 67 2.94 -6.94 8.79
CA SER A 67 3.62 -5.75 9.32
C SER A 67 4.71 -5.28 8.35
N GLU A 68 4.31 -4.58 7.30
CA GLU A 68 5.16 -4.30 6.14
C GLU A 68 5.44 -2.83 5.91
N HIS A 69 6.67 -2.53 5.51
CA HIS A 69 7.04 -1.24 4.93
C HIS A 69 6.59 -1.20 3.48
N ILE A 70 5.77 -0.22 3.13
CA ILE A 70 5.12 -0.21 1.82
C ILE A 70 5.77 0.79 0.86
N ASP A 71 5.78 0.42 -0.41
CA ASP A 71 5.96 1.34 -1.52
C ASP A 71 4.59 1.80 -2.02
N LEU A 72 4.38 3.13 -2.07
CA LEU A 72 3.11 3.71 -2.50
C LEU A 72 2.82 3.47 -3.99
N ALA A 73 3.85 3.18 -4.80
CA ALA A 73 3.69 2.79 -6.21
C ALA A 73 3.14 1.36 -6.37
N TYR A 74 3.29 0.53 -5.34
CA TYR A 74 2.89 -0.89 -5.33
C TYR A 74 1.87 -1.20 -4.23
N THR A 75 1.21 -0.16 -3.75
CA THR A 75 0.12 -0.26 -2.78
C THR A 75 -1.13 0.30 -3.43
N TYR A 76 -2.20 -0.48 -3.39
CA TYR A 76 -3.48 -0.13 -3.97
C TYR A 76 -4.57 -0.08 -2.89
N PHE A 77 -5.54 0.81 -3.07
CA PHE A 77 -6.72 0.88 -2.21
C PHE A 77 -7.97 0.54 -3.03
N GLN A 78 -8.97 -0.05 -2.37
CA GLN A 78 -10.20 -0.42 -3.06
C GLN A 78 -10.99 0.82 -3.52
N ALA A 79 -11.27 0.87 -4.82
CA ALA A 79 -12.07 1.88 -5.51
C ALA A 79 -13.10 1.17 -6.39
N ASN A 80 -14.29 0.91 -5.83
CA ASN A 80 -15.36 0.11 -6.46
C ASN A 80 -14.91 -1.32 -6.80
N GLU A 81 -14.99 -1.70 -8.08
CA GLU A 81 -14.61 -3.01 -8.63
C GLU A 81 -13.10 -3.14 -8.89
N TYR A 82 -12.35 -2.04 -8.70
CA TYR A 82 -10.92 -1.96 -8.95
C TYR A 82 -10.16 -1.52 -7.70
N ALA A 83 -8.84 -1.57 -7.79
CA ALA A 83 -7.91 -1.05 -6.83
C ALA A 83 -7.00 -0.02 -7.50
N ASP A 84 -6.96 1.20 -6.97
CA ASP A 84 -6.18 2.29 -7.53
C ASP A 84 -4.86 2.47 -6.76
N CYS A 85 -3.79 2.83 -7.48
CA CYS A 85 -2.48 3.08 -6.87
C CYS A 85 -2.54 4.25 -5.88
N VAL A 86 -2.08 4.02 -4.65
CA VAL A 86 -2.09 5.03 -3.57
C VAL A 86 -1.19 6.21 -3.91
N GLY A 87 -0.02 5.96 -4.51
CA GLY A 87 0.90 7.03 -4.92
C GLY A 87 0.25 8.01 -5.90
N LEU A 88 -0.44 7.50 -6.93
CA LEU A 88 -1.13 8.31 -7.93
C LEU A 88 -2.33 9.06 -7.34
N ALA A 89 -3.14 8.40 -6.51
CA ALA A 89 -4.28 9.05 -5.85
C ALA A 89 -3.88 10.20 -4.90
N LEU A 90 -2.64 10.20 -4.42
CA LEU A 90 -2.06 11.28 -3.63
C LEU A 90 -1.29 12.32 -4.47
N GLU A 91 -1.33 12.19 -5.80
CA GLU A 91 -0.60 13.04 -6.75
C GLU A 91 0.92 13.05 -6.50
N PHE A 92 1.45 11.95 -5.95
CA PHE A 92 2.89 11.81 -5.77
C PHE A 92 3.51 11.33 -7.07
N TYR A 93 4.67 11.89 -7.41
CA TYR A 93 5.48 11.34 -8.49
C TYR A 93 5.87 9.90 -8.16
N CYS A 94 5.27 8.96 -8.89
CA CYS A 94 5.57 7.53 -8.84
C CYS A 94 5.32 6.94 -10.24
N LEU A 95 5.95 5.80 -10.50
CA LEU A 95 5.84 5.07 -11.76
C LEU A 95 5.37 3.64 -11.47
N PRO A 96 4.09 3.44 -11.14
CA PRO A 96 3.54 2.09 -11.05
C PRO A 96 3.55 1.44 -12.45
N CYS A 97 3.71 0.12 -12.54
CA CYS A 97 3.53 -0.56 -13.83
C CYS A 97 2.05 -0.65 -14.23
N GLU A 98 1.17 -0.76 -13.23
CA GLU A 98 -0.28 -0.71 -13.41
C GLU A 98 -0.86 0.36 -12.49
N GLU A 99 -1.54 1.35 -13.06
CA GLU A 99 -2.18 2.42 -12.27
C GLU A 99 -3.41 1.92 -11.50
N GLN A 100 -4.08 0.92 -12.07
CA GLN A 100 -5.29 0.30 -11.56
C GLN A 100 -5.23 -1.21 -11.80
N VAL A 101 -5.72 -1.99 -10.84
CA VAL A 101 -5.80 -3.45 -10.92
C VAL A 101 -7.20 -3.93 -10.51
N GLU A 102 -7.65 -5.08 -11.02
CA GLU A 102 -8.93 -5.65 -10.59
C GLU A 102 -8.89 -6.02 -9.10
N TRP A 103 -9.97 -5.66 -8.38
CA TRP A 103 -10.14 -5.98 -6.97
C TRP A 103 -10.92 -7.27 -6.80
N GLU A 104 -10.23 -8.33 -6.39
CA GLU A 104 -10.86 -9.58 -6.01
C GLU A 104 -11.11 -9.52 -4.50
N CYS A 105 -12.37 -9.41 -4.09
CA CYS A 105 -12.72 -9.31 -2.67
C CYS A 105 -12.31 -10.59 -1.92
N PRO A 106 -11.30 -10.57 -1.03
CA PRO A 106 -10.91 -11.74 -0.27
C PRO A 106 -11.87 -11.96 0.89
N GLU A 107 -12.13 -13.21 1.24
CA GLU A 107 -12.78 -13.55 2.50
C GLU A 107 -11.76 -13.33 3.65
N PHE A 108 -12.14 -12.53 4.66
CA PHE A 108 -11.30 -12.10 5.79
C PHE A 108 -11.94 -12.40 7.14
#